data_AF-A0A357T556-F1
#
_entry.id   AF-A0A357T556-F1
#
_cell.length_a   1.000
_cell.length_b   1.000
_cell.length_c   1.000
_cell.angle_alpha   90.00
_cell.angle_beta   90.00
_cell.angle_gamma   90.00
#
_symmetry.space_group_name_H-M   'P 1'
#
loop_
_entity.id
_entity.type
_entity.pdbx_description
1 polymer ?
#
loop_
_entity_poly.entity_id
_entity_poly.type
_entity_poly.pdbx_seq_one_letter_code
_entity_poly.pdbx_strand_id
1 'polypeptide(L)'
;GTLKDDDRAKLEKEFVVLNEEITRIANDTEFNTMKLFDGNLASVKFQIGANAGQMISGSFTAMRASDLGIDGQHISGADATQAQAAITALDSAIGTVSETRANLGAIQNRLEHTISNLGVTMENLAASESRIR
;
A
#
# COMPACT_ATOMS: atom_id res chain seq x y z
N GLY A 1 24.20 -22.27 -16.41
CA GLY A 1 24.33 -21.66 -15.07
C GLY A 1 24.97 -22.65 -14.12
N THR A 2 25.46 -22.20 -12.96
CA THR A 2 26.12 -23.04 -11.94
C THR A 2 25.15 -23.80 -11.04
N LEU A 3 23.88 -23.39 -11.01
CA LEU A 3 22.81 -24.02 -10.22
C LEU A 3 22.33 -25.32 -10.88
N LYS A 4 22.12 -26.37 -10.09
CA LYS A 4 21.46 -27.60 -10.54
C LYS A 4 19.94 -27.47 -10.45
N ASP A 5 19.24 -28.40 -11.08
CA ASP A 5 17.76 -28.41 -11.11
C ASP A 5 17.18 -28.51 -9.70
N ASP A 6 17.78 -29.35 -8.84
CA ASP A 6 17.41 -29.48 -7.43
C ASP A 6 17.59 -28.18 -6.63
N ASP A 7 18.62 -27.38 -6.96
CA ASP A 7 18.86 -26.09 -6.31
C ASP A 7 17.78 -25.08 -6.69
N ARG A 8 17.41 -25.04 -7.99
CA ARG A 8 16.34 -24.17 -8.48
C ARG A 8 14.97 -24.57 -7.92
N ALA A 9 14.72 -25.87 -7.76
CA ALA A 9 13.49 -26.36 -7.13
C ALA A 9 13.36 -25.97 -5.65
N LYS A 10 14.48 -25.81 -4.94
CA LYS A 10 14.46 -25.29 -3.55
C LYS A 10 14.17 -23.79 -3.52
N LEU A 11 14.81 -23.02 -4.39
CA LEU A 11 14.53 -21.59 -4.52
C LEU A 11 13.07 -21.33 -4.91
N GLU A 12 12.51 -22.14 -5.82
CA GLU A 12 11.08 -22.07 -6.19
C GLU A 12 10.17 -22.21 -4.98
N LYS A 13 10.46 -23.15 -4.06
CA LYS A 13 9.68 -23.31 -2.84
C LYS A 13 9.72 -22.08 -1.96
N GLU A 14 10.88 -21.46 -1.82
CA GLU A 14 11.01 -20.20 -1.07
C GLU A 14 10.22 -19.08 -1.75
N PHE A 15 10.28 -18.98 -3.09
CA PHE A 15 9.52 -18.00 -3.87
C PHE A 15 8.00 -18.15 -3.68
N VAL A 16 7.49 -19.38 -3.74
CA VAL A 16 6.05 -19.66 -3.50
C VAL A 16 5.64 -19.24 -2.09
N VAL A 17 6.41 -19.59 -1.05
CA VAL A 17 6.11 -19.21 0.34
C VAL A 17 6.15 -17.70 0.52
N LEU A 18 7.07 -16.98 -0.14
CA LEU A 18 7.10 -15.52 -0.10
C LEU A 18 5.85 -14.90 -0.74
N ASN A 19 5.36 -15.45 -1.85
CA ASN A 19 4.12 -14.99 -2.49
C ASN A 19 2.88 -15.27 -1.62
N GLU A 20 2.83 -16.40 -0.94
CA GLU A 20 1.80 -16.71 0.06
C GLU A 20 1.82 -15.69 1.19
N GLU A 21 3.01 -15.33 1.68
CA GLU A 21 3.17 -14.35 2.75
C GLU A 21 2.76 -12.93 2.31
N ILE A 22 3.11 -12.51 1.09
CA ILE A 22 2.64 -11.25 0.51
C ILE A 22 1.11 -11.22 0.46
N THR A 23 0.49 -12.31 0.00
CA THR A 23 -0.96 -12.42 -0.08
C THR A 23 -1.60 -12.41 1.30
N ARG A 24 -0.99 -13.08 2.29
CA ARG A 24 -1.43 -13.05 3.68
C ARG A 24 -1.39 -11.64 4.26
N ILE A 25 -0.28 -10.92 4.10
CA ILE A 25 -0.13 -9.53 4.56
C ILE A 25 -1.20 -8.63 3.92
N ALA A 26 -1.43 -8.75 2.60
CA ALA A 26 -2.44 -7.95 1.91
C ALA A 26 -3.86 -8.19 2.44
N ASN A 27 -4.20 -9.45 2.77
CA ASN A 27 -5.49 -9.83 3.32
C ASN A 27 -5.67 -9.47 4.80
N ASP A 28 -4.61 -9.61 5.60
CA ASP A 28 -4.69 -9.46 7.04
C ASP A 28 -4.55 -8.01 7.48
N THR A 29 -3.89 -7.16 6.68
CA THR A 29 -3.68 -5.76 7.02
C THR A 29 -5.00 -5.01 7.11
N GLU A 30 -5.33 -4.56 8.31
CA GLU A 30 -6.56 -3.85 8.60
C GLU A 30 -6.35 -2.69 9.56
N PHE A 31 -7.23 -1.70 9.46
CA PHE A 31 -7.34 -0.62 10.44
C PHE A 31 -8.80 -0.45 10.82
N ASN A 32 -9.10 -0.52 12.12
CA ASN A 32 -10.46 -0.44 12.64
C ASN A 32 -11.42 -1.37 11.87
N THR A 33 -11.05 -2.65 11.76
CA THR A 33 -11.77 -3.72 11.03
C THR A 33 -11.94 -3.51 9.52
N MET A 34 -11.36 -2.47 8.93
CA MET A 34 -11.37 -2.25 7.48
C MET A 34 -10.10 -2.86 6.87
N LYS A 35 -10.27 -3.82 5.95
CA LYS A 35 -9.16 -4.34 5.15
C LYS A 35 -8.64 -3.25 4.21
N LEU A 36 -7.32 -3.07 4.18
CA LEU A 36 -6.72 -1.96 3.45
C LEU A 36 -6.25 -2.36 2.05
N PHE A 37 -5.73 -3.59 1.88
CA PHE A 37 -5.03 -4.00 0.65
C PHE A 37 -5.60 -5.27 0.01
N ASP A 38 -6.80 -5.69 0.42
CA ASP A 38 -7.49 -6.89 -0.09
C ASP A 38 -8.27 -6.65 -1.39
N GLY A 39 -8.25 -5.40 -1.89
CA GLY A 39 -8.95 -4.95 -3.09
C GLY A 39 -10.40 -4.51 -2.88
N ASN A 40 -10.97 -4.68 -1.69
CA ASN A 40 -12.35 -4.28 -1.41
C ASN A 40 -12.46 -2.79 -1.06
N LEU A 41 -11.41 -2.21 -0.49
CA LEU A 41 -11.38 -0.80 -0.12
C LEU A 41 -10.80 0.07 -1.23
N ALA A 42 -11.66 0.63 -2.08
CA ALA A 42 -11.22 1.51 -3.17
C ALA A 42 -10.75 2.90 -2.68
N SER A 43 -11.45 3.48 -1.69
CA SER A 43 -11.08 4.79 -1.15
C SER A 43 -11.61 5.00 0.27
N VAL A 44 -10.86 5.79 1.04
CA VAL A 44 -11.25 6.31 2.36
C VAL A 44 -11.36 7.82 2.26
N LYS A 45 -12.38 8.39 2.91
CA LYS A 45 -12.56 9.85 3.00
C LYS A 45 -12.44 10.28 4.45
N PHE A 46 -11.55 11.22 4.70
CA PHE A 46 -11.34 11.85 6.00
C PHE A 46 -12.04 13.21 5.99
N GLN A 47 -13.04 13.40 6.85
CA GLN A 47 -13.62 14.71 7.10
C GLN A 47 -12.64 15.52 7.95
N ILE A 48 -12.17 16.62 7.40
CA ILE A 48 -11.07 17.44 7.95
C ILE A 48 -11.49 18.89 8.21
N GLY A 49 -12.78 19.15 8.29
CA GLY A 49 -13.29 20.47 8.60
C GLY A 49 -14.68 20.43 9.22
N ALA A 50 -15.14 21.56 9.71
CA ALA A 50 -16.43 21.66 10.41
C ALA A 50 -17.64 21.55 9.47
N ASN A 51 -17.47 21.89 8.19
CA ASN A 51 -18.56 21.94 7.22
C ASN A 51 -18.59 20.70 6.32
N ALA A 52 -19.79 20.30 5.91
CA ALA A 52 -19.99 19.19 4.99
C ALA A 52 -19.17 19.37 3.70
N GLY A 53 -18.51 18.30 3.26
CA GLY A 53 -17.71 18.28 2.02
C GLY A 53 -16.25 18.69 2.17
N GLN A 54 -15.82 19.16 3.35
CA GLN A 54 -14.39 19.39 3.64
C GLN A 54 -13.69 18.06 3.92
N MET A 55 -13.25 17.38 2.85
CA MET A 55 -12.68 16.04 2.93
C MET A 55 -11.32 15.92 2.21
N ILE A 56 -10.47 15.05 2.74
CA ILE A 56 -9.30 14.50 2.04
C ILE A 56 -9.58 13.03 1.75
N SER A 57 -9.41 12.60 0.51
CA SER A 57 -9.54 11.20 0.12
C SER A 57 -8.19 10.51 0.00
N GLY A 58 -8.11 9.26 0.42
CA GLY A 58 -7.02 8.35 0.12
C GLY A 58 -7.49 7.11 -0.62
N SER A 59 -6.76 6.70 -1.64
CA SER A 59 -7.02 5.47 -2.39
C SER A 59 -6.11 4.35 -1.91
N PHE A 60 -6.64 3.14 -1.87
CA PHE A 60 -5.88 1.93 -1.63
C PHE A 60 -6.05 1.01 -2.85
N THR A 61 -4.99 0.28 -3.18
CA THR A 61 -4.97 -0.68 -4.28
C THR A 61 -4.76 -2.07 -3.70
N ALA A 62 -5.29 -3.09 -4.35
CA ALA A 62 -5.07 -4.47 -3.96
C ALA A 62 -3.58 -4.84 -4.07
N MET A 63 -3.03 -5.54 -3.07
CA MET A 63 -1.59 -5.86 -2.99
C MET A 63 -1.33 -7.36 -2.82
N ARG A 64 -2.28 -8.24 -3.16
CA ARG A 64 -2.02 -9.69 -3.15
C ARG A 64 -1.00 -10.02 -4.23
N ALA A 65 -0.33 -11.17 -4.09
CA ALA A 65 0.60 -11.64 -5.12
C ALA A 65 -0.06 -11.71 -6.52
N SER A 66 -1.34 -12.08 -6.58
CA SER A 66 -2.13 -12.12 -7.81
C SER A 66 -2.37 -10.74 -8.41
N ASP A 67 -2.69 -9.75 -7.58
CA ASP A 67 -2.96 -8.38 -8.02
C ASP A 67 -1.68 -7.66 -8.45
N LEU A 68 -0.54 -8.05 -7.87
CA LEU A 68 0.79 -7.58 -8.23
C LEU A 68 1.41 -8.33 -9.43
N GLY A 69 0.72 -9.34 -9.98
CA GLY A 69 1.18 -10.10 -11.15
C GLY A 69 2.37 -11.04 -10.89
N ILE A 70 2.67 -11.31 -9.62
CA ILE A 70 3.77 -12.20 -9.19
C ILE A 70 3.28 -13.62 -8.86
N ASP A 71 1.98 -13.78 -8.63
CA ASP A 71 1.37 -15.10 -8.47
C ASP A 71 1.37 -15.87 -9.79
N GLY A 72 1.79 -17.14 -9.75
CA GLY A 72 1.99 -17.98 -10.94
C GLY A 72 3.28 -17.73 -11.73
N GLN A 73 4.15 -16.83 -11.26
CA GLN A 73 5.53 -16.79 -11.76
C GLN A 73 6.30 -18.02 -11.28
N HIS A 74 7.21 -18.51 -12.10
CA HIS A 74 8.12 -19.59 -11.76
C HIS A 74 9.55 -19.11 -11.93
N ILE A 75 10.43 -19.56 -11.05
CA ILE A 75 11.87 -19.31 -11.11
C ILE A 75 12.66 -20.60 -11.34
N SER A 76 12.05 -21.78 -11.15
CA SER A 76 12.62 -23.07 -11.54
C SER A 76 12.28 -23.46 -12.99
N GLY A 77 13.17 -23.12 -13.93
CA GLY A 77 13.12 -23.58 -15.32
C GLY A 77 14.33 -24.41 -15.73
N ALA A 78 14.28 -25.03 -16.93
CA ALA A 78 15.44 -25.66 -17.56
C ALA A 78 16.54 -24.63 -17.90
N ASP A 79 16.14 -23.37 -18.10
CA ASP A 79 16.99 -22.22 -18.36
C ASP A 79 16.63 -21.02 -17.45
N ALA A 80 17.28 -19.88 -17.68
CA ALA A 80 17.06 -18.66 -16.90
C ALA A 80 15.84 -17.84 -17.36
N THR A 81 15.08 -18.28 -18.36
CA THR A 81 14.00 -17.50 -18.98
C THR A 81 12.89 -17.20 -17.98
N GLN A 82 12.48 -18.21 -17.20
CA GLN A 82 11.41 -18.06 -16.20
C GLN A 82 11.84 -17.13 -15.07
N ALA A 83 13.06 -17.30 -14.55
CA ALA A 83 13.63 -16.41 -13.54
C ALA A 83 13.73 -14.96 -14.04
N GLN A 84 14.09 -14.74 -15.31
CA GLN A 84 14.14 -13.41 -15.89
C GLN A 84 12.77 -12.76 -16.02
N ALA A 85 11.74 -13.54 -16.39
CA ALA A 85 10.35 -13.07 -16.41
C ALA A 85 9.84 -12.72 -15.00
N ALA A 86 10.16 -13.55 -14.01
CA ALA A 86 9.82 -13.30 -12.62
C ALA A 86 10.49 -12.03 -12.08
N ILE A 87 11.75 -11.75 -12.44
CA ILE A 87 12.42 -10.48 -12.11
C ILE A 87 11.65 -9.29 -12.67
N THR A 88 11.26 -9.33 -13.95
CA THR A 88 10.48 -8.25 -14.57
C THR A 88 9.11 -8.07 -13.89
N ALA A 89 8.45 -9.16 -13.51
CA ALA A 89 7.19 -9.09 -12.76
C ALA A 89 7.40 -8.46 -11.37
N LEU A 90 8.46 -8.84 -10.65
CA LEU A 90 8.82 -8.27 -9.36
C LEU A 90 9.15 -6.77 -9.45
N ASP A 91 9.87 -6.33 -10.48
CA ASP A 91 10.16 -4.91 -10.70
C ASP A 91 8.85 -4.10 -10.89
N SER A 92 7.91 -4.65 -11.66
CA SER A 92 6.59 -4.03 -11.85
C SER A 92 5.78 -3.99 -10.55
N ALA A 93 5.80 -5.07 -9.76
CA ALA A 93 5.16 -5.12 -8.45
C ALA A 93 5.75 -4.09 -7.48
N ILE A 94 7.09 -3.98 -7.40
CA ILE A 94 7.78 -2.99 -6.58
C ILE A 94 7.42 -1.56 -7.01
N GLY A 95 7.29 -1.32 -8.32
CA GLY A 95 6.79 -0.05 -8.85
C GLY A 95 5.41 0.31 -8.31
N THR A 96 4.47 -0.63 -8.41
CA THR A 96 3.08 -0.48 -7.93
C THR A 96 3.00 -0.22 -6.43
N VAL A 97 3.77 -0.97 -5.63
CA VAL A 97 3.87 -0.77 -4.17
C VAL A 97 4.46 0.60 -3.85
N SER A 98 5.47 1.04 -4.60
CA SER A 98 6.12 2.33 -4.39
C SER A 98 5.21 3.50 -4.74
N GLU A 99 4.43 3.41 -5.81
CA GLU A 99 3.39 4.38 -6.16
C GLU A 99 2.32 4.48 -5.07
N THR A 100 1.86 3.33 -4.56
CA THR A 100 0.89 3.30 -3.47
C THR A 100 1.44 3.96 -2.20
N ARG A 101 2.69 3.67 -1.82
CA ARG A 101 3.36 4.33 -0.68
C ARG A 101 3.51 5.84 -0.88
N ALA A 102 3.85 6.28 -2.09
CA ALA A 102 3.97 7.70 -2.42
C ALA A 102 2.62 8.42 -2.25
N ASN A 103 1.53 7.81 -2.72
CA ASN A 103 0.17 8.35 -2.55
C ASN A 103 -0.21 8.46 -1.07
N LEU A 104 0.03 7.42 -0.27
CA LEU A 104 -0.23 7.45 1.18
C LEU A 104 0.61 8.50 1.90
N GLY A 105 1.89 8.66 1.55
CA GLY A 105 2.75 9.70 2.10
C GLY A 105 2.27 11.12 1.74
N ALA A 106 1.81 11.33 0.51
CA ALA A 106 1.23 12.62 0.11
C ALA A 106 -0.04 12.95 0.91
N ILE A 107 -0.90 11.96 1.16
CA ILE A 107 -2.09 12.11 2.00
C ILE A 107 -1.70 12.42 3.45
N GLN A 108 -0.71 11.72 4.00
CA GLN A 108 -0.18 12.00 5.34
C GLN A 108 0.27 13.45 5.46
N ASN A 109 1.11 13.94 4.53
CA ASN A 109 1.58 15.32 4.53
C ASN A 109 0.42 16.32 4.49
N ARG A 110 -0.59 16.06 3.65
CA ARG A 110 -1.79 16.90 3.58
C ARG A 110 -2.57 16.90 4.89
N LEU A 111 -2.71 15.76 5.54
CA LEU A 111 -3.39 15.65 6.83
C LEU A 111 -2.64 16.42 7.93
N GLU A 112 -1.31 16.28 8.00
CA GLU A 112 -0.47 16.99 8.98
C GLU A 112 -0.57 18.51 8.83
N HIS A 113 -0.47 19.02 7.59
CA HIS A 113 -0.67 20.44 7.32
C HIS A 113 -2.08 20.91 7.67
N THR A 114 -3.08 20.09 7.37
CA THR A 114 -4.47 20.41 7.70
C THR A 114 -4.68 20.48 9.20
N ILE A 115 -4.14 19.53 9.96
CA ILE A 115 -4.20 19.51 11.43
C ILE A 115 -3.55 20.78 12.00
N SER A 116 -2.37 21.16 11.51
CA SER A 116 -1.69 22.38 11.94
C SER A 116 -2.53 23.63 11.69
N ASN A 117 -3.09 23.76 10.47
CA ASN A 117 -3.96 24.88 10.13
C ASN A 117 -5.23 24.91 10.99
N LEU A 118 -5.89 23.77 11.19
CA LEU A 118 -7.06 23.67 12.06
C LEU A 118 -6.73 24.09 13.50
N GLY A 119 -5.58 23.66 14.03
CA GLY A 119 -5.09 24.08 15.35
C GLY A 119 -5.01 25.60 15.48
N VAL A 120 -4.36 26.26 14.53
CA VAL A 120 -4.25 27.74 14.50
C VAL A 120 -5.62 28.40 14.37
N THR A 121 -6.52 27.86 13.55
CA THR A 121 -7.88 28.42 13.42
C THR A 121 -8.69 28.25 14.71
N MET A 122 -8.54 27.14 15.42
CA MET A 122 -9.20 26.91 16.71
C MET A 122 -8.67 27.86 17.79
N GLU A 123 -7.36 28.08 17.85
CA GLU A 123 -6.73 29.04 18.78
C GLU A 123 -7.23 30.47 18.54
N ASN A 124 -7.21 30.91 17.28
CA ASN A 124 -7.71 32.23 16.90
C ASN A 124 -9.20 32.40 17.17
N LEU A 125 -10.00 31.36 16.95
CA LEU A 125 -11.44 31.39 17.23
C LEU A 125 -11.71 31.46 18.74
N ALA A 126 -10.99 30.67 19.56
CA ALA A 126 -11.10 30.72 21.02
C ALA A 126 -10.70 32.10 21.57
N ALA A 127 -9.61 32.70 21.07
CA ALA A 127 -9.17 34.03 21.47
C ALA A 127 -10.14 35.15 21.02
N SER A 128 -10.86 34.93 19.91
CA SER A 128 -11.89 35.86 19.43
C SER A 128 -13.18 35.71 20.25
N GLU A 129 -13.58 34.49 20.58
CA GLU A 129 -14.73 34.21 21.43
C GLU A 129 -14.53 34.75 22.86
N SER A 130 -13.35 34.55 23.45
CA SER A 130 -12.98 35.10 24.76
C SER A 130 -12.91 36.64 24.80
N ARG A 131 -12.80 37.31 23.65
CA ARG A 131 -12.83 38.78 23.58
C ARG A 131 -14.25 39.33 23.47
N ILE A 132 -15.17 38.54 22.93
CA ILE A 132 -16.57 38.93 22.75
C ILE A 132 -17.39 38.63 24.02
N ARG A 133 -17.01 37.61 24.77
CA ARG A 133 -17.63 37.23 26.06
C ARG A 133 -16.88 37.79 27.24
#